data_AF-A0A8J6TAJ8-F1
#
_entry.id   AF-A0A8J6TAJ8-F1
#
_cell.length_a   1.000
_cell.length_b   1.000
_cell.length_c   1.000
_cell.angle_alpha   90.00
_cell.angle_beta   90.00
_cell.angle_gamma   90.00
#
_symmetry.space_group_name_H-M   'P 1'
#
loop_
_entity.id
_entity.type
_entity.pdbx_description
1 polymer ?
#
loop_
_entity_poly.entity_id
_entity_poly.type
_entity_poly.pdbx_seq_one_letter_code
_entity_poly.pdbx_strand_id
1 'polypeptide(L)'
;MKKNIPLLAVLTMIFLLSNTNLMAQQGSNSPSANGQQKMNSPFLITGKLPHLTKLLVREWDNPTLHLSEEQKAKLLVVRQETIAGVQKLGQEISSLEKQVTERAFTGETPDALHSLIQSIAGLKAEATMIHLRCIYDTSKILDQQQLDVLRKM
;
A
#
# COMPACT_ATOMS: atom_id res chain seq x y z
N MET A 1 78.07 -8.94 13.91
CA MET A 1 77.15 -9.31 15.00
C MET A 1 76.27 -8.11 15.35
N LYS A 2 74.96 -8.38 15.48
CA LYS A 2 73.89 -7.63 16.19
C LYS A 2 73.45 -6.23 15.71
N LYS A 3 72.27 -6.26 15.08
CA LYS A 3 71.24 -5.21 14.93
C LYS A 3 70.85 -4.58 16.27
N ASN A 4 70.27 -3.38 16.26
CA ASN A 4 69.12 -3.01 17.11
C ASN A 4 68.35 -1.84 16.48
N ILE A 5 67.07 -2.12 16.20
CA ILE A 5 66.03 -1.21 15.69
C ILE A 5 65.15 -0.85 16.90
N PRO A 6 64.80 0.43 17.15
CA PRO A 6 63.70 0.72 18.06
C PRO A 6 62.37 0.57 17.31
N LEU A 7 61.56 -0.33 17.84
CA LEU A 7 60.21 -0.71 17.42
C LEU A 7 59.25 0.46 17.68
N LEU A 8 58.85 1.19 16.64
CA LEU A 8 57.75 2.15 16.73
C LEU A 8 56.43 1.36 16.56
N ALA A 9 55.75 1.11 17.67
CA ALA A 9 54.45 0.47 17.68
C ALA A 9 53.39 1.42 17.09
N VAL A 10 53.09 1.26 15.81
CA VAL A 10 51.95 1.93 15.16
C VAL A 10 50.69 1.16 15.55
N LEU A 11 49.96 1.71 16.53
CA LEU A 11 48.63 1.26 16.92
C LEU A 11 47.65 1.59 15.78
N THR A 12 47.45 0.63 14.88
CA THR A 12 46.42 0.71 13.83
C THR A 12 45.05 0.43 14.47
N MET A 13 44.26 1.48 14.71
CA MET A 13 42.83 1.31 14.97
C MET A 13 42.18 0.75 13.69
N ILE A 14 41.82 -0.53 13.74
CA ILE A 14 40.94 -1.15 12.76
C ILE A 14 39.54 -0.62 13.05
N PHE A 15 39.09 0.36 12.27
CA PHE A 15 37.66 0.69 12.19
C PHE A 15 36.93 -0.47 11.53
N LEU A 16 36.32 -1.33 12.34
CA LEU A 16 35.32 -2.28 11.89
C LEU A 16 34.07 -1.49 11.47
N LEU A 17 34.01 -1.08 10.21
CA LEU A 17 32.76 -0.67 9.57
C LEU A 17 31.83 -1.89 9.58
N SER A 18 30.86 -1.89 10.50
CA SER A 18 29.75 -2.82 10.46
C SER A 18 28.96 -2.49 9.20
N ASN A 19 29.01 -3.38 8.20
CA ASN A 19 28.10 -3.33 7.06
C ASN A 19 26.67 -3.47 7.59
N THR A 20 26.01 -2.34 7.86
CA THR A 20 24.57 -2.32 7.96
C THR A 20 24.08 -2.54 6.54
N ASN A 21 23.66 -3.79 6.25
CA ASN A 21 22.89 -4.11 5.07
C ASN A 21 21.58 -3.32 5.15
N LEU A 22 21.59 -2.11 4.61
CA LEU A 22 20.38 -1.39 4.28
C LEU A 22 19.73 -2.18 3.15
N MET A 23 18.72 -2.99 3.48
CA MET A 23 17.92 -3.70 2.50
C MET A 23 17.15 -2.67 1.66
N ALA A 24 17.78 -2.21 0.58
CA ALA A 24 17.10 -1.69 -0.58
C ALA A 24 16.35 -2.87 -1.21
N GLN A 25 15.05 -2.96 -0.91
CA GLN A 25 14.19 -4.01 -1.42
C GLN A 25 14.04 -3.83 -2.94
N GLN A 26 14.38 -4.92 -3.64
CA GLN A 26 14.47 -5.08 -5.07
C GLN A 26 13.24 -4.60 -5.84
N GLY A 27 13.54 -3.99 -6.99
CA GLY A 27 12.60 -3.77 -8.07
C GLY A 27 11.99 -5.07 -8.60
N SER A 28 10.77 -4.91 -9.09
CA SER A 28 9.99 -5.82 -9.91
C SER A 28 10.81 -6.54 -10.98
N ASN A 29 10.77 -7.88 -10.99
CA ASN A 29 10.42 -8.73 -12.14
C ASN A 29 10.75 -10.22 -11.87
N SER A 30 9.76 -10.99 -11.39
CA SER A 30 9.60 -12.43 -11.69
C SER A 30 8.25 -12.96 -11.18
N PRO A 31 7.62 -13.91 -11.90
CA PRO A 31 6.22 -14.30 -11.69
C PRO A 31 6.10 -15.23 -10.49
N SER A 32 5.42 -14.77 -9.44
CA SER A 32 5.15 -15.62 -8.27
C SER A 32 3.84 -16.37 -8.47
N ALA A 33 3.96 -17.58 -9.03
CA ALA A 33 2.99 -18.64 -8.87
C ALA A 33 3.07 -19.16 -7.41
N ASN A 34 1.91 -19.30 -6.76
CA ASN A 34 1.69 -19.83 -5.41
C ASN A 34 2.24 -19.03 -4.21
N GLY A 35 1.30 -18.45 -3.45
CA GLY A 35 1.50 -18.12 -2.03
C GLY A 35 1.87 -16.66 -1.73
N GLN A 36 1.07 -15.68 -2.17
CA GLN A 36 1.24 -14.29 -1.73
C GLN A 36 0.88 -14.17 -0.24
N GLN A 37 1.89 -14.07 0.63
CA GLN A 37 1.74 -13.38 1.91
C GLN A 37 1.41 -11.92 1.59
N LYS A 38 0.13 -11.57 1.70
CA LYS A 38 -0.33 -10.18 1.62
C LYS A 38 0.37 -9.41 2.74
N MET A 39 1.38 -8.60 2.41
CA MET A 39 2.00 -7.69 3.37
C MET A 39 0.93 -6.72 3.86
N ASN A 40 0.39 -6.98 5.04
CA ASN A 40 -0.60 -6.11 5.65
C ASN A 40 0.13 -4.87 6.13
N SER A 41 -0.05 -3.74 5.43
CA SER A 41 0.40 -2.44 5.89
C SER A 41 -0.10 -2.21 7.33
N PRO A 42 0.75 -1.78 8.27
CA PRO A 42 0.29 -1.45 9.61
C PRO A 42 -0.62 -0.22 9.63
N PHE A 43 -0.65 0.55 8.54
CA PHE A 43 -1.41 1.78 8.41
C PHE A 43 -2.78 1.54 7.75
N LEU A 44 -3.78 2.33 8.17
CA LEU A 44 -5.14 2.27 7.62
C LEU A 44 -5.15 2.69 6.15
N ILE A 45 -4.60 3.87 5.90
CA ILE A 45 -4.28 4.37 4.56
C ILE A 45 -3.29 3.38 3.97
N THR A 46 -3.68 2.69 2.88
CA THR A 46 -2.95 1.63 2.15
C THR A 46 -3.19 0.15 2.51
N GLY A 47 -4.18 -0.25 3.33
CA GLY A 47 -4.49 -1.70 3.30
C GLY A 47 -5.45 -2.36 4.28
N LYS A 48 -5.97 -1.65 5.29
CA LYS A 48 -6.79 -2.31 6.34
C LYS A 48 -8.31 -2.28 6.08
N LEU A 49 -8.76 -1.70 4.98
CA LEU A 49 -10.19 -1.59 4.66
C LEU A 49 -10.71 -2.81 3.87
N PRO A 50 -11.90 -3.34 4.19
CA PRO A 50 -12.50 -4.44 3.44
C PRO A 50 -12.93 -4.00 2.04
N HIS A 51 -12.59 -4.78 1.01
CA HIS A 51 -13.01 -4.50 -0.38
C HIS A 51 -14.42 -5.04 -0.66
N LEU A 52 -15.44 -4.47 -0.01
CA LEU A 52 -16.82 -4.99 -0.07
C LEU A 52 -17.36 -5.15 -1.49
N THR A 53 -17.13 -4.19 -2.40
CA THR A 53 -17.60 -4.32 -3.79
C THR A 53 -16.91 -5.44 -4.55
N LYS A 54 -15.68 -5.82 -4.19
CA LYS A 54 -14.99 -7.00 -4.78
C LYS A 54 -15.52 -8.30 -4.20
N LEU A 55 -15.87 -8.31 -2.91
CA LEU A 55 -16.52 -9.46 -2.27
C LEU A 55 -17.91 -9.67 -2.87
N LEU A 56 -18.72 -8.62 -2.95
CA LEU A 56 -20.07 -8.67 -3.51
C LEU A 56 -20.10 -9.20 -4.95
N VAL A 57 -19.21 -8.74 -5.83
CA VAL A 57 -19.15 -9.25 -7.21
C VAL A 57 -18.81 -10.74 -7.26
N ARG A 58 -18.01 -11.25 -6.30
CA ARG A 58 -17.70 -12.69 -6.22
C ARG A 58 -18.91 -13.49 -5.75
N GLU A 59 -19.68 -12.92 -4.85
CA GLU A 59 -20.85 -13.54 -4.22
C GLU A 59 -22.17 -13.11 -4.86
N TRP A 60 -22.12 -12.57 -6.08
CA TRP A 60 -23.26 -11.86 -6.71
C TRP A 60 -24.50 -12.74 -6.85
N ASP A 61 -24.29 -14.02 -7.14
CA ASP A 61 -25.32 -15.05 -7.31
C ASP A 61 -25.36 -16.02 -6.13
N ASN A 62 -24.74 -15.66 -4.98
CA ASN A 62 -24.80 -16.48 -3.78
C ASN A 62 -26.24 -16.50 -3.25
N PRO A 63 -26.92 -17.66 -3.21
CA PRO A 63 -28.30 -17.73 -2.77
C PRO A 63 -28.46 -17.24 -1.33
N THR A 64 -27.45 -17.40 -0.46
CA THR A 64 -27.49 -16.97 0.94
C THR A 64 -27.57 -15.45 1.11
N LEU A 65 -27.05 -14.68 0.16
CA LEU A 65 -27.14 -13.21 0.20
C LEU A 65 -28.50 -12.70 -0.29
N HIS A 66 -29.24 -13.48 -1.07
CA HIS A 66 -30.57 -13.11 -1.57
C HIS A 66 -30.65 -11.67 -2.12
N LEU A 67 -29.64 -11.20 -2.86
CA LEU A 67 -29.63 -9.85 -3.40
C LEU A 67 -30.77 -9.69 -4.41
N SER A 68 -31.64 -8.71 -4.18
CA SER A 68 -32.64 -8.31 -5.18
C SER A 68 -31.99 -7.64 -6.39
N GLU A 69 -32.66 -7.67 -7.53
CA GLU A 69 -32.18 -6.98 -8.74
C GLU A 69 -32.03 -5.46 -8.53
N GLU A 70 -32.86 -4.85 -7.69
CA GLU A 70 -32.72 -3.44 -7.31
C GLU A 70 -31.44 -3.18 -6.51
N GLN A 71 -31.13 -4.03 -5.52
CA GLN A 71 -29.89 -3.92 -4.75
C GLN A 71 -28.67 -4.10 -5.66
N LYS A 72 -28.70 -5.11 -6.54
CA LYS A 72 -27.64 -5.35 -7.53
C LYS A 72 -27.39 -4.11 -8.39
N ALA A 73 -28.44 -3.49 -8.93
CA ALA A 73 -28.30 -2.27 -9.72
C ALA A 73 -27.64 -1.12 -8.93
N LYS A 74 -28.08 -0.87 -7.69
CA LYS A 74 -27.47 0.16 -6.82
C LYS A 74 -26.01 -0.13 -6.48
N LEU A 75 -25.68 -1.38 -6.20
CA LEU A 75 -24.31 -1.81 -5.87
C LEU A 75 -23.35 -1.67 -7.06
N LEU A 76 -23.83 -1.86 -8.30
CA LEU A 76 -23.03 -1.61 -9.50
C LEU A 76 -22.66 -0.13 -9.64
N VAL A 77 -23.59 0.79 -9.35
CA VAL A 77 -23.32 2.24 -9.35
C VAL A 77 -22.23 2.57 -8.32
N VAL A 78 -22.41 2.13 -7.06
CA VAL A 78 -21.40 2.33 -5.99
C VAL A 78 -20.03 1.80 -6.43
N ARG A 79 -19.99 0.61 -7.03
CA ARG A 79 -18.75 0.00 -7.53
C ARG A 79 -18.10 0.84 -8.62
N GLN A 80 -18.87 1.29 -9.61
CA GLN A 80 -18.36 2.06 -10.73
C GLN A 80 -17.74 3.39 -10.26
N GLU A 81 -18.45 4.11 -9.40
CA GLU A 81 -17.96 5.38 -8.82
C GLU A 81 -16.69 5.16 -7.99
N THR A 82 -16.68 4.12 -7.15
CA THR A 82 -15.51 3.77 -6.33
C THR A 82 -14.28 3.47 -7.18
N ILE A 83 -14.44 2.63 -8.23
CA ILE A 83 -13.32 2.25 -9.10
C ILE A 83 -12.80 3.47 -9.85
N ALA A 84 -13.69 4.27 -10.45
CA ALA A 84 -13.29 5.46 -11.20
C ALA A 84 -12.53 6.45 -10.30
N GLY A 85 -13.04 6.71 -9.10
CA GLY A 85 -12.39 7.61 -8.14
C GLY A 85 -11.01 7.13 -7.70
N VAL A 86 -10.89 5.86 -7.29
CA VAL A 86 -9.61 5.30 -6.84
C VAL A 86 -8.59 5.17 -7.98
N GLN A 87 -9.02 4.81 -9.19
CA GLN A 87 -8.12 4.69 -10.34
C GLN A 87 -7.48 6.03 -10.73
N LYS A 88 -8.28 7.11 -10.76
CA LYS A 88 -7.78 8.45 -11.04
C LYS A 88 -6.67 8.86 -10.05
N LEU A 89 -6.94 8.72 -8.76
CA LEU A 89 -5.98 9.07 -7.71
C LEU A 89 -4.76 8.14 -7.75
N GLY A 90 -4.95 6.85 -8.02
CA GLY A 90 -3.86 5.88 -8.10
C GLY A 90 -2.82 6.21 -9.17
N GLN A 91 -3.25 6.73 -10.33
CA GLN A 91 -2.34 7.17 -11.40
C GLN A 91 -1.50 8.37 -10.95
N GLU A 92 -2.12 9.35 -10.30
CA GLU A 92 -1.45 10.56 -9.80
C GLU A 92 -0.46 10.22 -8.67
N ILE A 93 -0.88 9.41 -7.70
CA ILE A 93 -0.02 8.92 -6.61
C ILE A 93 1.19 8.19 -7.19
N SER A 94 1.00 7.28 -8.14
CA SER A 94 2.10 6.52 -8.74
C SER A 94 3.10 7.42 -9.47
N SER A 95 2.61 8.47 -10.16
CA SER A 95 3.48 9.47 -10.79
C SER A 95 4.32 10.24 -9.77
N LEU A 96 3.72 10.70 -8.67
CA LEU A 96 4.42 11.43 -7.61
C LEU A 96 5.42 10.54 -6.86
N GLU A 97 5.07 9.29 -6.56
CA GLU A 97 5.97 8.33 -5.92
C GLU A 97 7.20 8.02 -6.80
N LYS A 98 7.01 7.95 -8.12
CA LYS A 98 8.13 7.83 -9.06
C LYS A 98 9.04 9.06 -9.01
N GLN A 99 8.48 10.27 -9.00
CA GLN A 99 9.27 11.50 -8.89
C GLN A 99 10.07 11.57 -7.58
N VAL A 100 9.46 11.20 -6.45
CA VAL A 100 10.15 11.14 -5.15
C VAL A 100 11.33 10.15 -5.23
N THR A 101 11.10 8.98 -5.81
CA THR A 101 12.13 7.95 -5.96
C THR A 101 13.31 8.45 -6.79
N GLU A 102 13.03 9.02 -7.96
CA GLU A 102 14.06 9.57 -8.86
C GLU A 102 14.88 10.68 -8.19
N ARG A 103 14.20 11.64 -7.54
CA ARG A 103 14.85 12.78 -6.87
C ARG A 103 15.68 12.35 -5.65
N ALA A 104 15.21 11.37 -4.90
CA ALA A 104 15.97 10.78 -3.81
C ALA A 104 17.28 10.14 -4.31
N PHE A 105 17.24 9.42 -5.43
CA PHE A 105 18.46 8.86 -6.05
C PHE A 105 19.43 9.92 -6.59
N THR A 106 18.94 11.11 -6.93
CA THR A 106 19.81 12.25 -7.30
C THR A 106 20.36 13.03 -6.10
N GLY A 107 20.03 12.62 -4.88
CA GLY A 107 20.55 13.23 -3.65
C GLY A 107 19.78 14.44 -3.14
N GLU A 108 18.53 14.66 -3.58
CA GLU A 108 17.67 15.67 -2.95
C GLU A 108 17.44 15.32 -1.46
N THR A 109 17.45 16.35 -0.61
CA THR A 109 17.26 16.17 0.83
C THR A 109 15.79 15.84 1.15
N PRO A 110 15.51 15.19 2.29
CA PRO A 110 14.15 14.96 2.74
C PRO A 110 13.30 16.25 2.81
N ASP A 111 13.90 17.37 3.22
CA ASP A 111 13.21 18.67 3.30
C ASP A 111 12.77 19.16 1.92
N ALA A 112 13.59 18.96 0.88
CA ALA A 112 13.24 19.29 -0.50
C ALA A 112 12.08 18.41 -1.02
N LEU A 113 12.03 17.15 -0.59
CA LEU A 113 10.98 16.20 -0.96
C LEU A 113 9.69 16.35 -0.16
N HIS A 114 9.70 17.14 0.93
CA HIS A 114 8.60 17.21 1.89
C HIS A 114 7.26 17.54 1.24
N SER A 115 7.22 18.51 0.31
CA SER A 115 5.98 18.90 -0.37
C SER A 115 5.38 17.77 -1.21
N LEU A 116 6.21 17.00 -1.93
CA LEU A 116 5.76 15.84 -2.70
C LEU A 116 5.19 14.74 -1.79
N ILE A 117 5.84 14.49 -0.65
CA ILE A 117 5.37 13.51 0.34
C ILE A 117 4.01 13.93 0.91
N GLN A 118 3.82 15.22 1.26
CA GLN A 118 2.54 15.72 1.74
C GLN A 118 1.44 15.56 0.69
N SER A 119 1.72 15.86 -0.58
CA SER A 119 0.77 15.65 -1.68
C SER A 119 0.38 14.18 -1.83
N ILE A 120 1.35 13.26 -1.81
CA ILE A 120 1.09 11.81 -1.86
C ILE A 120 0.20 11.38 -0.68
N ALA A 121 0.51 11.86 0.53
CA ALA A 121 -0.26 11.54 1.74
C ALA A 121 -1.71 12.04 1.63
N GLY A 122 -1.91 13.27 1.14
CA GLY A 122 -3.23 13.85 0.89
C GLY A 122 -4.07 13.01 -0.10
N LEU A 123 -3.49 12.66 -1.24
CA LEU A 123 -4.17 11.83 -2.25
C LEU A 123 -4.49 10.43 -1.72
N LYS A 124 -3.59 9.82 -0.96
CA LYS A 124 -3.85 8.52 -0.31
C LYS A 124 -4.97 8.60 0.73
N ALA A 125 -5.05 9.71 1.48
CA ALA A 125 -6.15 9.96 2.40
C ALA A 125 -7.49 10.12 1.64
N GLU A 126 -7.50 10.86 0.53
CA GLU A 126 -8.69 11.01 -0.31
C GLU A 126 -9.16 9.65 -0.88
N ALA A 127 -8.25 8.85 -1.43
CA ALA A 127 -8.57 7.51 -1.91
C ALA A 127 -9.14 6.61 -0.79
N THR A 128 -8.62 6.75 0.43
CA THR A 128 -9.14 6.04 1.62
C THR A 128 -10.56 6.49 1.95
N MET A 129 -10.87 7.79 1.83
CA MET A 129 -12.22 8.32 2.05
C MET A 129 -13.22 7.82 1.00
N ILE A 130 -12.80 7.69 -0.27
CA ILE A 130 -13.63 7.07 -1.32
C ILE A 130 -13.97 5.62 -0.95
N HIS A 131 -13.00 4.85 -0.45
CA HIS A 131 -13.24 3.47 -0.01
C HIS A 131 -14.13 3.42 1.23
N LEU A 132 -13.95 4.30 2.22
CA LEU A 132 -14.86 4.39 3.38
C LEU A 132 -16.30 4.71 2.96
N ARG A 133 -16.47 5.62 2.00
CA ARG A 133 -17.77 5.93 1.42
C ARG A 133 -18.39 4.74 0.71
N CYS A 134 -17.61 4.00 -0.07
CA CYS A 134 -18.03 2.74 -0.69
C CYS A 134 -18.58 1.74 0.35
N ILE A 135 -17.90 1.59 1.49
CA ILE A 135 -18.36 0.72 2.59
C ILE A 135 -19.68 1.23 3.16
N TYR A 136 -19.77 2.53 3.43
CA TYR A 136 -20.97 3.17 3.96
C TYR A 136 -22.16 3.00 3.00
N ASP A 137 -22.02 3.38 1.73
CA ASP A 137 -23.10 3.33 0.74
C ASP A 137 -23.56 1.89 0.49
N THR A 138 -22.63 0.93 0.46
CA THR A 138 -22.96 -0.51 0.41
C THR A 138 -23.83 -0.91 1.61
N SER A 139 -23.47 -0.47 2.83
CA SER A 139 -24.24 -0.78 4.05
C SER A 139 -25.63 -0.14 4.10
N LYS A 140 -25.91 0.87 3.26
CA LYS A 140 -27.24 1.46 3.11
C LYS A 140 -28.12 0.72 2.10
N ILE A 141 -27.53 -0.08 1.22
CA ILE A 141 -28.25 -0.87 0.22
C ILE A 141 -28.61 -2.25 0.75
N LEU A 142 -27.73 -2.84 1.56
CA LEU A 142 -27.91 -4.16 2.15
C LEU A 142 -28.71 -4.07 3.44
N ASP A 143 -29.51 -5.10 3.70
CA ASP A 143 -30.11 -5.27 5.02
C ASP A 143 -29.08 -5.83 6.04
N GLN A 144 -29.48 -5.88 7.31
CA GLN A 144 -28.59 -6.32 8.38
C GLN A 144 -28.21 -7.80 8.26
N GLN A 145 -29.11 -8.66 7.77
CA GLN A 145 -28.83 -10.08 7.59
C GLN A 145 -27.78 -10.29 6.50
N GLN A 146 -27.91 -9.59 5.37
CA GLN A 146 -26.94 -9.61 4.27
C GLN A 146 -25.57 -9.11 4.72
N LEU A 147 -25.52 -8.04 5.52
CA LEU A 147 -24.27 -7.53 6.09
C LEU A 147 -23.60 -8.55 7.02
N ASP A 148 -24.39 -9.26 7.84
CA ASP A 148 -23.85 -10.27 8.75
C ASP A 148 -23.34 -11.52 8.00
N VAL A 149 -23.93 -11.86 6.85
CA VAL A 149 -23.37 -12.88 5.96
C VAL A 149 -22.00 -12.44 5.44
N LEU A 150 -21.87 -11.22 4.92
CA LEU A 150 -20.60 -10.71 4.39
C LEU A 150 -19.48 -10.61 5.44
N ARG A 151 -19.81 -10.30 6.70
CA ARG A 151 -18.83 -10.22 7.80
C ARG A 151 -18.24 -11.58 8.20
N LYS A 152 -18.93 -12.67 7.87
CA LYS A 152 -18.53 -14.04 8.21
C LYS A 152 -17.76 -14.75 7.08
N MET A 153 -17.68 -14.13 5.91
CA MET A 153 -16.91 -14.58 4.74
C MET A 153 -15.46 -14.11 4.83
#